data_AF-A0A512UIE8-F1
#
_entry.id   AF-A0A512UIE8-F1
#
_cell.length_a   1.000
_cell.length_b   1.000
_cell.length_c   1.000
_cell.angle_alpha   90.00
_cell.angle_beta   90.00
_cell.angle_gamma   90.00
#
_symmetry.space_group_name_H-M   'P 1'
#
loop_
_entity.id
_entity.type
_entity.pdbx_description
1 polymer ?
#
loop_
_entity_poly.entity_id
_entity_poly.type
_entity_poly.pdbx_seq_one_letter_code
_entity_poly.pdbx_strand_id
1 'polypeptide(L)'
;MKICPGLYTTLLCGLLVGSIKANSLAQETVPGSTSKETFLPSAKEVEKEKLTIKKHSFAISRQFNDPSNQEKIRKHINLRRSKDAQDFLVQFMRQLQAFVSISAFDVEKFELRIPFFKRGLAHGEEFINSLSPDPRLTDLFAYCKVMFEFMEDAVQMLKYFRRDGPKNQNLVYMLVKLNVQLFALYDIYGVPNPSRPRYKRDIRKFSRVLERWWLVYEKLEDKPLMVRSVFEVQYTFAYQRLWELAKHIPAVECLPPKNLFN
;
A
#
# COMPACT_ATOMS: atom_id res chain seq x y z
N MET A 1 7.73 0.49 18.93
CA MET A 1 8.63 1.43 18.26
C MET A 1 7.99 1.76 16.92
N LYS A 2 7.24 2.88 16.83
CA LYS A 2 6.60 3.32 15.59
C LYS A 2 7.71 3.88 14.70
N ILE A 3 8.06 3.17 13.63
CA ILE A 3 8.99 3.67 12.63
C ILE A 3 8.27 4.83 11.96
N CYS A 4 8.74 6.07 12.16
CA CYS A 4 8.29 7.24 11.40
C CYS A 4 9.02 7.23 10.04
N PRO A 5 8.39 6.79 8.94
CA PRO A 5 9.05 6.67 7.65
C PRO A 5 9.20 8.02 6.93
N GLY A 6 8.48 9.05 7.39
CA GLY A 6 8.27 10.31 6.67
C GLY A 6 9.36 11.38 6.80
N LEU A 7 10.48 11.13 7.50
CA LEU A 7 11.53 12.15 7.65
C LEU A 7 12.67 12.04 6.62
N TYR A 8 12.83 10.89 5.95
CA TYR A 8 13.96 10.70 5.03
C TYR A 8 13.58 10.73 3.54
N THR A 9 12.35 10.39 3.17
CA THR A 9 11.84 10.52 1.78
C THR A 9 11.71 11.98 1.35
N THR A 10 11.31 12.87 2.26
CA THR A 10 11.09 14.30 1.95
C THR A 10 12.37 15.04 1.55
N LEU A 11 13.55 14.58 1.99
CA LEU A 11 14.83 15.21 1.68
C LEU A 11 15.35 14.88 0.26
N LEU A 12 14.80 13.86 -0.41
CA LEU A 12 15.16 13.50 -1.79
C LEU A 12 14.04 13.80 -2.81
N CYS A 13 12.76 13.82 -2.39
CA CYS A 13 11.64 14.07 -3.29
C CYS A 13 11.40 15.55 -3.66
N GLY A 14 12.08 16.52 -3.02
CA GLY A 14 11.87 17.95 -3.27
C GLY A 14 12.33 18.48 -4.64
N LEU A 15 12.99 17.67 -5.48
CA LEU A 15 13.61 18.14 -6.72
C LEU A 15 12.89 17.72 -8.01
N LEU A 16 11.89 16.84 -7.97
CA LEU A 16 11.36 16.28 -9.21
C LEU A 16 9.83 16.12 -9.20
N VAL A 17 9.21 16.93 -10.05
CA VAL A 17 7.93 16.75 -10.76
C VAL A 17 6.72 17.50 -10.18
N GLY A 18 6.31 18.51 -10.97
CA GLY A 18 4.97 19.09 -10.94
C GLY A 18 4.13 18.72 -12.17
N SER A 19 2.81 18.87 -11.98
CA SER A 19 1.77 19.16 -12.98
C SER A 19 1.40 18.07 -14.01
N ILE A 20 0.18 17.95 -14.57
CA ILE A 20 -1.16 18.56 -14.40
C ILE A 20 -2.15 17.73 -15.27
N LYS A 21 -3.44 17.79 -14.92
CA LYS A 21 -4.67 17.72 -15.76
C LYS A 21 -5.51 16.46 -15.92
N ALA A 22 -6.79 16.81 -15.99
CA ALA A 22 -8.05 16.08 -15.91
C ALA A 22 -8.71 15.87 -17.29
N ASN A 23 -9.76 15.04 -17.31
CA ASN A 23 -10.96 15.08 -18.16
C ASN A 23 -11.74 13.77 -17.94
N SER A 24 -13.04 13.60 -18.22
CA SER A 24 -14.26 14.41 -18.34
C SER A 24 -15.37 13.36 -18.60
N LEU A 25 -16.56 13.57 -18.03
CA LEU A 25 -17.75 12.71 -18.10
C LEU A 25 -18.37 12.62 -19.51
N ALA A 26 -19.09 11.52 -19.76
CA ALA A 26 -20.15 11.43 -20.77
C ALA A 26 -21.41 10.78 -20.15
N GLN A 27 -22.58 11.34 -20.44
CA GLN A 27 -23.91 10.87 -20.05
C GLN A 27 -24.56 10.12 -21.22
N GLU A 28 -25.28 9.03 -20.92
CA GLU A 28 -26.14 8.31 -21.86
C GLU A 28 -27.63 8.58 -21.59
N THR A 29 -28.37 8.71 -22.69
CA THR A 29 -29.82 8.90 -22.78
C THR A 29 -30.55 7.56 -22.93
N VAL A 30 -31.73 7.42 -22.32
CA VAL A 30 -32.60 6.24 -22.47
C VAL A 30 -33.98 6.66 -23.02
N PRO A 31 -34.51 6.00 -24.07
CA PRO A 31 -35.87 6.20 -24.56
C PRO A 31 -36.79 5.00 -24.31
N GLY A 32 -38.10 5.28 -24.25
CA GLY A 32 -39.15 4.35 -24.69
C GLY A 32 -40.08 3.82 -23.60
N SER A 33 -41.20 4.50 -23.38
CA SER A 33 -42.34 4.01 -22.61
C SER A 33 -43.38 3.34 -23.52
N THR A 34 -43.84 2.16 -23.13
CA THR A 34 -44.92 1.40 -23.79
C THR A 34 -46.19 1.50 -22.96
N SER A 35 -47.29 1.96 -23.56
CA SER A 35 -48.60 2.14 -22.94
C SER A 35 -49.33 0.80 -22.79
N LYS A 36 -49.68 0.44 -21.54
CA LYS A 36 -50.61 -0.64 -21.23
C LYS A 36 -51.88 -0.05 -20.60
N GLU A 37 -53.03 -0.38 -21.17
CA GLU A 37 -54.35 -0.06 -20.63
C GLU A 37 -54.53 -0.69 -19.24
N THR A 38 -54.90 0.15 -18.27
CA THR A 38 -55.03 -0.24 -16.86
C THR A 38 -56.50 -0.18 -16.46
N PHE A 39 -57.02 -1.31 -15.97
CA PHE A 39 -58.33 -1.41 -15.34
C PHE A 39 -58.38 -0.53 -14.08
N LEU A 40 -59.39 0.35 -14.00
CA LEU A 40 -59.56 1.31 -12.91
C LEU A 40 -60.27 0.65 -11.69
N PRO A 41 -59.62 0.59 -10.52
CA PRO A 41 -60.23 0.06 -9.30
C PRO A 41 -61.33 0.97 -8.75
N SER A 42 -62.28 0.37 -8.03
CA SER A 42 -63.41 1.07 -7.38
C SER A 42 -62.91 2.01 -6.27
N ALA A 43 -63.51 3.20 -6.17
CA ALA A 43 -63.08 4.26 -5.24
C ALA A 43 -62.99 3.81 -3.76
N LYS A 44 -63.85 2.87 -3.34
CA LYS A 44 -63.86 2.32 -1.96
C LYS A 44 -62.68 1.38 -1.69
N GLU A 45 -62.22 0.64 -2.70
CA GLU A 45 -61.04 -0.22 -2.58
C GLU A 45 -59.76 0.62 -2.49
N VAL A 46 -59.68 1.67 -3.30
CA VAL A 46 -58.57 2.64 -3.27
C VAL A 46 -58.43 3.31 -1.90
N GLU A 47 -59.54 3.65 -1.23
CA GLU A 47 -59.49 4.32 0.07
C GLU A 47 -59.04 3.38 1.21
N LYS A 48 -59.51 2.12 1.20
CA LYS A 48 -59.09 1.09 2.16
C LYS A 48 -57.61 0.72 1.99
N GLU A 49 -57.14 0.64 0.75
CA GLU A 49 -55.74 0.39 0.43
C GLU A 49 -54.85 1.56 0.90
N LYS A 50 -55.25 2.80 0.64
CA LYS A 50 -54.55 4.01 1.14
C LYS A 50 -54.43 4.02 2.67
N LEU A 51 -55.48 3.65 3.39
CA LEU A 51 -55.44 3.61 4.86
C LEU A 51 -54.50 2.50 5.36
N THR A 52 -54.47 1.35 4.68
CA THR A 52 -53.57 0.23 5.03
C THR A 52 -52.11 0.60 4.77
N ILE A 53 -51.82 1.20 3.62
CA ILE A 53 -50.49 1.74 3.28
C ILE A 53 -50.06 2.78 4.32
N LYS A 54 -50.97 3.69 4.74
CA LYS A 54 -50.66 4.73 5.74
C LYS A 54 -50.36 4.16 7.13
N LYS A 55 -51.09 3.12 7.56
CA LYS A 55 -50.81 2.44 8.84
C LYS A 55 -49.48 1.69 8.79
N HIS A 56 -49.19 1.01 7.69
CA HIS A 56 -47.94 0.27 7.52
C HIS A 56 -46.73 1.21 7.43
N SER A 57 -46.83 2.32 6.67
CA SER A 57 -45.76 3.32 6.59
C SER A 57 -45.49 3.99 7.94
N PHE A 58 -46.53 4.25 8.74
CA PHE A 58 -46.34 4.80 10.08
C PHE A 58 -45.65 3.83 11.05
N ALA A 59 -46.01 2.54 10.99
CA ALA A 59 -45.36 1.50 11.80
C ALA A 59 -43.88 1.34 11.43
N ILE A 60 -43.57 1.29 10.13
CA ILE A 60 -42.20 1.27 9.61
C ILE A 60 -41.42 2.50 10.09
N SER A 61 -41.98 3.71 9.90
CA SER A 61 -41.33 4.95 10.34
C SER A 61 -41.07 4.99 11.84
N ARG A 62 -41.99 4.52 12.69
CA ARG A 62 -41.75 4.42 14.14
C ARG A 62 -40.60 3.48 14.48
N GLN A 63 -40.50 2.34 13.80
CA GLN A 63 -39.43 1.37 14.04
C GLN A 63 -38.06 1.89 13.60
N PHE A 64 -37.99 2.66 12.50
CA PHE A 64 -36.77 3.31 12.03
C PHE A 64 -36.34 4.54 12.84
N ASN A 65 -37.26 5.16 13.58
CA ASN A 65 -36.97 6.33 14.41
C ASN A 65 -36.58 6.00 15.85
N ASP A 66 -36.60 4.72 16.25
CA ASP A 66 -36.05 4.30 17.53
C ASP A 66 -34.52 4.51 17.54
N PRO A 67 -33.97 5.34 18.45
CA PRO A 67 -32.53 5.58 18.55
C PRO A 67 -31.70 4.29 18.67
N SER A 68 -32.24 3.25 19.31
CA SER A 68 -31.58 1.94 19.43
C SER A 68 -31.43 1.26 18.06
N ASN A 69 -32.45 1.37 17.21
CA ASN A 69 -32.41 0.80 15.86
C ASN A 69 -31.51 1.63 14.94
N GLN A 70 -31.52 2.96 15.06
CA GLN A 70 -30.62 3.83 14.29
C GLN A 70 -29.15 3.54 14.59
N GLU A 71 -28.79 3.35 15.86
CA GLU A 71 -27.42 3.02 16.25
C GLU A 71 -26.99 1.63 15.74
N LYS A 72 -27.89 0.63 15.77
CA LYS A 72 -27.62 -0.70 15.17
C LYS A 72 -27.38 -0.61 13.67
N ILE A 73 -28.21 0.15 12.95
CA ILE A 73 -28.06 0.37 11.50
C ILE A 73 -26.72 1.07 11.21
N ARG A 74 -26.39 2.13 11.95
CA ARG A 74 -25.13 2.86 11.81
C ARG A 74 -23.91 1.96 12.03
N LYS A 75 -23.93 1.15 13.10
CA LYS A 75 -22.86 0.17 13.38
C LYS A 75 -22.71 -0.84 12.26
N HIS A 76 -23.81 -1.36 11.72
CA HIS A 76 -23.77 -2.32 10.61
C HIS A 76 -23.21 -1.71 9.34
N ILE A 77 -23.63 -0.49 8.98
CA ILE A 77 -23.11 0.25 7.82
C ILE A 77 -21.60 0.50 8.00
N ASN A 78 -21.17 0.98 9.18
CA ASN A 78 -19.76 1.24 9.46
C ASN A 78 -18.91 -0.04 9.39
N LEU A 79 -19.40 -1.16 9.93
CA LEU A 79 -18.72 -2.44 9.87
C LEU A 79 -18.53 -2.92 8.43
N ARG A 80 -19.58 -2.83 7.60
CA ARG A 80 -19.51 -3.20 6.19
C ARG A 80 -18.49 -2.34 5.46
N ARG A 81 -18.57 -1.01 5.62
CA ARG A 81 -17.63 -0.08 4.95
C ARG A 81 -16.18 -0.27 5.42
N SER A 82 -15.96 -0.57 6.69
CA SER A 82 -14.63 -0.90 7.23
C SER A 82 -14.05 -2.17 6.60
N LYS A 83 -14.89 -3.21 6.43
CA LYS A 83 -14.51 -4.43 5.73
C LYS A 83 -14.18 -4.16 4.25
N ASP A 84 -15.02 -3.39 3.55
CA ASP A 84 -14.79 -3.04 2.15
C ASP A 84 -13.46 -2.28 1.97
N ALA A 85 -13.13 -1.38 2.91
CA ALA A 85 -11.84 -0.68 2.93
C ALA A 85 -10.67 -1.64 3.21
N GLN A 86 -10.82 -2.57 4.15
CA GLN A 86 -9.82 -3.59 4.41
C GLN A 86 -9.54 -4.45 3.17
N ASP A 87 -10.59 -4.93 2.52
CA ASP A 87 -10.51 -5.77 1.32
C ASP A 87 -9.83 -5.01 0.17
N PHE A 88 -10.17 -3.72 -0.01
CA PHE A 88 -9.49 -2.83 -0.95
C PHE A 88 -7.98 -2.74 -0.67
N LEU A 89 -7.58 -2.43 0.57
CA LEU A 89 -6.18 -2.26 0.94
C LEU A 89 -5.37 -3.57 0.81
N VAL A 90 -5.97 -4.70 1.21
CA VAL A 90 -5.35 -6.03 1.04
C VAL A 90 -5.12 -6.32 -0.44
N GLN A 91 -6.10 -6.04 -1.30
CA GLN A 91 -5.95 -6.24 -2.74
C GLN A 91 -4.92 -5.28 -3.35
N PHE A 92 -4.88 -4.03 -2.91
CA PHE A 92 -3.88 -3.05 -3.32
C PHE A 92 -2.46 -3.50 -2.96
N MET A 93 -2.24 -3.97 -1.72
CA MET A 93 -0.96 -4.50 -1.27
C MET A 93 -0.52 -5.73 -2.08
N ARG A 94 -1.44 -6.66 -2.37
CA ARG A 94 -1.14 -7.83 -3.22
C ARG A 94 -0.65 -7.41 -4.59
N GLN A 95 -1.24 -6.36 -5.17
CA GLN A 95 -0.81 -5.84 -6.47
C GLN A 95 0.58 -5.21 -6.39
N LEU A 96 0.92 -4.46 -5.34
CA LEU A 96 2.29 -3.96 -5.12
C LEU A 96 3.30 -5.11 -4.98
N GLN A 97 2.98 -6.09 -4.13
CA GLN A 97 3.84 -7.25 -3.90
C GLN A 97 4.04 -8.12 -5.15
N ALA A 98 3.11 -8.11 -6.11
CA ALA A 98 3.25 -8.87 -7.35
C ALA A 98 4.47 -8.46 -8.21
N PHE A 99 5.00 -7.24 -8.02
CA PHE A 99 6.20 -6.77 -8.73
C PHE A 99 7.50 -7.14 -8.00
N VAL A 100 7.42 -7.65 -6.77
CA VAL A 100 8.57 -7.92 -5.91
C VAL A 100 8.64 -9.40 -5.57
N SER A 101 9.78 -10.00 -5.86
CA SER A 101 10.12 -11.35 -5.43
C SER A 101 11.47 -11.36 -4.71
N ILE A 102 11.78 -12.45 -4.02
CA ILE A 102 13.10 -12.67 -3.39
C ILE A 102 14.24 -12.54 -4.42
N SER A 103 13.99 -12.84 -5.69
CA SER A 103 15.00 -12.87 -6.75
C SER A 103 15.02 -11.62 -7.64
N ALA A 104 13.92 -10.87 -7.71
CA ALA A 104 13.77 -9.80 -8.69
C ALA A 104 12.75 -8.74 -8.28
N PHE A 105 12.96 -7.52 -8.79
CA PHE A 105 11.98 -6.44 -8.84
C PHE A 105 11.73 -6.14 -10.32
N ASP A 106 10.47 -6.24 -10.77
CA ASP A 106 10.08 -5.98 -12.16
C ASP A 106 9.87 -4.48 -12.38
N VAL A 107 10.99 -3.78 -12.56
CA VAL A 107 11.06 -2.31 -12.66
C VAL A 107 10.17 -1.80 -13.79
N GLU A 108 10.28 -2.41 -14.97
CA GLU A 108 9.57 -1.97 -16.18
C GLU A 108 8.05 -2.12 -16.02
N LYS A 109 7.57 -3.29 -15.57
CA LYS A 109 6.12 -3.46 -15.39
C LYS A 109 5.57 -2.62 -14.24
N PHE A 110 6.35 -2.42 -13.18
CA PHE A 110 5.91 -1.57 -12.06
C PHE A 110 5.80 -0.12 -12.50
N GLU A 111 6.77 0.39 -13.26
CA GLU A 111 6.76 1.76 -13.76
C GLU A 111 5.49 2.07 -14.56
N LEU A 112 5.08 1.17 -15.46
CA LEU A 112 3.85 1.31 -16.25
C LEU A 112 2.58 1.38 -15.39
N ARG A 113 2.64 0.95 -14.12
CA ARG A 113 1.51 0.92 -13.18
C ARG A 113 1.54 2.04 -12.15
N ILE A 114 2.58 2.88 -12.10
CA ILE A 114 2.68 4.02 -11.17
C ILE A 114 1.43 4.91 -11.20
N PRO A 115 0.90 5.36 -12.36
CA PRO A 115 -0.30 6.20 -12.38
C PRO A 115 -1.54 5.51 -11.81
N PHE A 116 -1.64 4.19 -11.98
CA PHE A 116 -2.74 3.40 -11.42
C PHE A 116 -2.63 3.33 -9.88
N PHE A 117 -1.43 3.10 -9.35
CA PHE A 117 -1.22 3.05 -7.90
C PHE A 117 -1.42 4.40 -7.23
N LYS A 118 -1.02 5.52 -7.85
CA LYS A 118 -1.29 6.87 -7.33
C LYS A 118 -2.79 7.13 -7.15
N ARG A 119 -3.61 6.76 -8.16
CA ARG A 119 -5.07 6.84 -8.05
C ARG A 119 -5.62 5.94 -6.95
N GLY A 120 -5.09 4.72 -6.83
CA GLY A 120 -5.48 3.80 -5.77
C GLY A 120 -5.15 4.32 -4.37
N LEU A 121 -4.00 4.96 -4.16
CA LEU A 121 -3.68 5.61 -2.89
C LEU A 121 -4.61 6.78 -2.57
N ALA A 122 -4.90 7.65 -3.53
CA ALA A 122 -5.84 8.75 -3.35
C ALA A 122 -7.24 8.22 -2.97
N HIS A 123 -7.71 7.18 -3.65
CA HIS A 123 -8.98 6.52 -3.32
C HIS A 123 -8.96 5.89 -1.93
N GLY A 124 -7.88 5.19 -1.56
CA GLY A 124 -7.72 4.61 -0.23
C GLY A 124 -7.72 5.64 0.89
N GLU A 125 -7.07 6.78 0.68
CA GLU A 125 -7.04 7.90 1.63
C GLU A 125 -8.43 8.50 1.85
N GLU A 126 -9.16 8.80 0.76
CA GLU A 126 -10.54 9.27 0.83
C GLU A 126 -11.44 8.24 1.55
N PHE A 127 -11.27 6.96 1.20
CA PHE A 127 -12.07 5.89 1.80
C PHE A 127 -11.85 5.83 3.31
N ILE A 128 -10.60 5.81 3.77
CA ILE A 128 -10.27 5.76 5.20
C ILE A 128 -10.72 7.01 5.94
N ASN A 129 -10.54 8.20 5.37
CA ASN A 129 -10.96 9.46 5.97
C ASN A 129 -12.48 9.57 6.12
N SER A 130 -13.24 8.82 5.31
CA SER A 130 -14.71 8.76 5.40
C SER A 130 -15.24 7.79 6.46
N LEU A 131 -14.37 6.99 7.08
CA LEU A 131 -14.72 6.00 8.10
C LEU A 131 -14.51 6.54 9.52
N SER A 132 -15.10 5.85 10.49
CA SER A 132 -14.70 6.03 11.89
C SER A 132 -13.24 5.56 12.06
N PRO A 133 -12.41 6.25 12.86
CA PRO A 133 -11.01 5.89 13.03
C PRO A 133 -10.81 4.42 13.42
N ASP A 134 -10.12 3.65 12.58
CA ASP A 134 -9.66 2.29 12.87
C ASP A 134 -8.14 2.24 12.68
N PRO A 135 -7.35 2.14 13.78
CA PRO A 135 -5.89 2.11 13.71
C PRO A 135 -5.34 1.05 12.76
N ARG A 136 -6.02 -0.09 12.61
CA ARG A 136 -5.57 -1.18 11.74
C ARG A 136 -5.64 -0.81 10.27
N LEU A 137 -6.70 -0.09 9.87
CA LEU A 137 -6.84 0.41 8.50
C LEU A 137 -5.84 1.52 8.23
N THR A 138 -5.64 2.43 9.20
CA THR A 138 -4.63 3.49 9.11
C THR A 138 -3.23 2.92 8.96
N ASP A 139 -2.85 1.93 9.78
CA ASP A 139 -1.54 1.29 9.75
C ASP A 139 -1.32 0.53 8.43
N LEU A 140 -2.34 -0.22 7.96
CA LEU A 140 -2.27 -0.94 6.69
C LEU A 140 -2.12 0.02 5.50
N PHE A 141 -2.86 1.13 5.48
CA PHE A 141 -2.74 2.14 4.44
C PHE A 141 -1.40 2.86 4.47
N ALA A 142 -0.93 3.23 5.67
CA ALA A 142 0.40 3.81 5.83
C ALA A 142 1.49 2.88 5.28
N TYR A 143 1.37 1.58 5.53
CA TYR A 143 2.28 0.59 4.97
C TYR A 143 2.16 0.47 3.44
N CYS A 144 0.95 0.46 2.88
CA CYS A 144 0.73 0.49 1.42
C CYS A 144 1.41 1.70 0.77
N LYS A 145 1.23 2.89 1.37
CA LYS A 145 1.81 4.15 0.90
C LYS A 145 3.34 4.09 0.94
N VAL A 146 3.93 3.66 2.06
CA VAL A 146 5.39 3.52 2.21
C VAL A 146 5.98 2.56 1.19
N MET A 147 5.35 1.40 0.98
CA MET A 147 5.85 0.42 0.01
C MET A 147 5.78 0.96 -1.42
N PHE A 148 4.67 1.61 -1.79
CA PHE A 148 4.50 2.24 -3.10
C PHE A 148 5.55 3.34 -3.34
N GLU A 149 5.66 4.30 -2.42
CA GLU A 149 6.61 5.43 -2.53
C GLU A 149 8.05 4.92 -2.65
N PHE A 150 8.42 3.92 -1.83
CA PHE A 150 9.75 3.31 -1.91
C PHE A 150 10.02 2.65 -3.26
N MET A 151 9.03 1.94 -3.82
CA MET A 151 9.17 1.30 -5.13
C MET A 151 9.21 2.32 -6.27
N GLU A 152 8.44 3.41 -6.18
CA GLU A 152 8.49 4.53 -7.13
C GLU A 152 9.88 5.19 -7.13
N ASP A 153 10.40 5.51 -5.94
CA ASP A 153 11.75 6.06 -5.79
C ASP A 153 12.82 5.09 -6.30
N ALA A 154 12.65 3.79 -6.04
CA ALA A 154 13.55 2.77 -6.53
C ALA A 154 13.58 2.72 -8.07
N VAL A 155 12.45 2.89 -8.76
CA VAL A 155 12.45 2.98 -10.23
C VAL A 155 13.33 4.14 -10.70
N GLN A 156 13.18 5.32 -10.10
CA GLN A 156 13.97 6.49 -10.49
C GLN A 156 15.46 6.27 -10.23
N MET A 157 15.82 5.73 -9.07
CA MET A 157 17.21 5.41 -8.74
C MET A 157 17.81 4.34 -9.66
N LEU A 158 17.06 3.28 -10.00
CA LEU A 158 17.55 2.20 -10.87
C LEU A 158 17.70 2.63 -12.33
N LYS A 159 17.00 3.69 -12.77
CA LYS A 159 17.23 4.34 -14.06
C LYS A 159 18.48 5.20 -14.07
N TYR A 160 18.70 5.90 -12.95
CA TYR A 160 19.84 6.79 -12.79
C TYR A 160 21.16 6.02 -12.65
N PHE A 161 21.20 5.06 -11.72
CA PHE A 161 22.34 4.17 -11.51
C PHE A 161 22.18 2.95 -12.41
N ARG A 162 22.88 2.90 -13.52
CA ARG A 162 22.72 1.77 -14.46
C ARG A 162 23.48 0.54 -14.00
N ARG A 163 22.94 -0.65 -14.30
CA ARG A 163 23.58 -1.94 -13.98
C ARG A 163 24.94 -2.12 -14.66
N ASP A 164 25.09 -1.57 -15.87
CA ASP A 164 26.29 -1.54 -16.70
C ASP A 164 27.18 -0.31 -16.44
N GLY A 165 26.84 0.51 -15.44
CA GLY A 165 27.65 1.65 -15.04
C GLY A 165 28.96 1.26 -14.34
N PRO A 166 29.77 2.26 -13.94
CA PRO A 166 30.97 2.04 -13.14
C PRO A 166 30.68 1.24 -11.86
N LYS A 167 31.69 0.53 -11.33
CA LYS A 167 31.53 -0.40 -10.19
C LYS A 167 30.81 0.22 -8.99
N ASN A 168 31.10 1.48 -8.66
CA ASN A 168 30.46 2.21 -7.56
C ASN A 168 28.94 2.41 -7.79
N GLN A 169 28.51 2.76 -9.00
CA GLN A 169 27.10 2.91 -9.36
C GLN A 169 26.37 1.57 -9.39
N ASN A 170 27.02 0.52 -9.88
CA ASN A 170 26.44 -0.83 -9.88
C ASN A 170 26.17 -1.31 -8.43
N LEU A 171 27.06 -1.00 -7.47
CA LEU A 171 26.80 -1.30 -6.07
C LEU A 171 25.56 -0.57 -5.51
N VAL A 172 25.37 0.70 -5.88
CA VAL A 172 24.13 1.44 -5.53
C VAL A 172 22.91 0.78 -6.16
N TYR A 173 22.96 0.45 -7.45
CA TYR A 173 21.89 -0.25 -8.16
C TYR A 173 21.49 -1.54 -7.43
N MET A 174 22.48 -2.33 -7.04
CA MET A 174 22.27 -3.60 -6.34
C MET A 174 21.70 -3.40 -4.93
N LEU A 175 22.11 -2.36 -4.20
CA LEU A 175 21.54 -2.01 -2.89
C LEU A 175 20.08 -1.56 -2.98
N VAL A 176 19.76 -0.67 -3.93
CA VAL A 176 18.38 -0.22 -4.15
C VAL A 176 17.48 -1.42 -4.46
N LYS A 177 17.94 -2.31 -5.35
CA LYS A 177 17.22 -3.54 -5.68
C LYS A 177 17.04 -4.44 -4.44
N LEU A 178 18.09 -4.63 -3.64
CA LEU A 178 17.99 -5.41 -2.40
C LEU A 178 16.96 -4.81 -1.46
N ASN A 179 16.95 -3.49 -1.25
CA ASN A 179 15.98 -2.85 -0.36
C ASN A 179 14.54 -3.09 -0.78
N VAL A 180 14.25 -3.07 -2.09
CA VAL A 180 12.93 -3.44 -2.60
C VAL A 180 12.65 -4.93 -2.33
N GLN A 181 13.60 -5.83 -2.59
CA GLN A 181 13.45 -7.26 -2.37
C GLN A 181 13.18 -7.63 -0.90
N LEU A 182 13.69 -6.85 0.05
CA LEU A 182 13.40 -7.07 1.48
C LEU A 182 11.90 -6.97 1.79
N PHE A 183 11.09 -6.22 1.02
CA PHE A 183 9.63 -6.21 1.18
C PHE A 183 8.99 -7.57 0.94
N ALA A 184 9.62 -8.45 0.14
CA ALA A 184 9.12 -9.81 -0.05
C ALA A 184 9.18 -10.65 1.25
N LEU A 185 9.92 -10.22 2.27
CA LEU A 185 10.00 -10.95 3.54
C LEU A 185 8.90 -10.56 4.53
N TYR A 186 8.08 -9.55 4.20
CA TYR A 186 6.92 -9.14 4.97
C TYR A 186 5.65 -9.80 4.40
N ASP A 187 4.62 -9.92 5.23
CA ASP A 187 3.28 -10.29 4.80
C ASP A 187 2.51 -9.10 4.20
N ILE A 188 1.23 -9.31 3.91
CA ILE A 188 0.33 -8.28 3.36
C ILE A 188 0.01 -7.15 4.35
N TYR A 189 0.37 -7.30 5.63
CA TYR A 189 0.14 -6.31 6.68
C TYR A 189 1.43 -5.58 7.08
N GLY A 190 2.55 -5.85 6.40
CA GLY A 190 3.84 -5.24 6.72
C GLY A 190 4.50 -5.82 7.96
N VAL A 191 4.10 -7.03 8.37
CA VAL A 191 4.72 -7.77 9.46
C VAL A 191 5.70 -8.78 8.88
N PRO A 192 6.92 -8.89 9.43
CA PRO A 192 7.85 -9.95 9.05
C PRO A 192 7.20 -11.35 9.10
N ASN A 193 7.35 -12.15 8.05
CA ASN A 193 6.70 -13.46 7.94
C ASN A 193 7.68 -14.63 8.09
N PRO A 194 8.04 -15.03 9.33
CA PRO A 194 8.97 -16.13 9.58
C PRO A 194 8.46 -17.50 9.11
N SER A 195 7.15 -17.65 8.92
CA SER A 195 6.52 -18.87 8.39
C SER A 195 6.76 -19.05 6.89
N ARG A 196 7.25 -18.03 6.18
CA ARG A 196 7.59 -18.10 4.76
C ARG A 196 8.71 -19.14 4.53
N PRO A 197 8.57 -20.05 3.55
CA PRO A 197 9.66 -20.95 3.18
C PRO A 197 10.95 -20.17 2.90
N ARG A 198 12.06 -20.64 3.47
CA ARG A 198 13.40 -20.06 3.31
C ARG A 198 13.62 -18.69 3.97
N TYR A 199 12.70 -18.15 4.77
CA TYR A 199 12.85 -16.85 5.44
C TYR A 199 14.23 -16.66 6.10
N LYS A 200 14.61 -17.58 7.00
CA LYS A 200 15.93 -17.58 7.67
C LYS A 200 17.11 -17.67 6.68
N ARG A 201 16.97 -18.46 5.61
CA ARG A 201 18.01 -18.62 4.59
C ARG A 201 18.19 -17.35 3.78
N ASP A 202 17.10 -16.70 3.40
CA ASP A 202 17.13 -15.51 2.56
C ASP A 202 17.66 -14.30 3.35
N ILE A 203 17.30 -14.15 4.64
CA ILE A 203 17.93 -13.15 5.53
C ILE A 203 19.44 -13.35 5.62
N ARG A 204 19.91 -14.56 5.96
CA ARG A 204 21.35 -14.88 6.03
C ARG A 204 22.06 -14.57 4.70
N LYS A 205 21.43 -14.91 3.57
CA LYS A 205 21.96 -14.64 2.24
C LYS A 205 22.11 -13.14 2.01
N PHE A 206 21.06 -12.37 2.29
CA PHE A 206 21.07 -10.92 2.10
C PHE A 206 22.06 -10.22 3.03
N SER A 207 22.20 -10.62 4.29
CA SER A 207 23.21 -10.08 5.21
C SER A 207 24.64 -10.28 4.68
N ARG A 208 24.99 -11.50 4.24
CA ARG A 208 26.32 -11.78 3.67
C ARG A 208 26.59 -10.99 2.39
N VAL A 209 25.57 -10.83 1.55
CA VAL A 209 25.67 -10.06 0.30
C VAL A 209 25.89 -8.58 0.62
N LEU A 210 25.16 -8.05 1.60
CA LEU A 210 25.26 -6.66 2.06
C LEU A 210 26.67 -6.38 2.62
N GLU A 211 27.17 -7.22 3.53
CA GLU A 211 28.54 -7.12 4.07
C GLU A 211 29.60 -7.17 2.97
N ARG A 212 29.46 -8.07 2.01
CA ARG A 212 30.37 -8.16 0.87
C ARG A 212 30.36 -6.87 0.05
N TRP A 213 29.19 -6.29 -0.21
CA TRP A 213 29.09 -5.03 -0.95
C TRP A 213 29.74 -3.87 -0.21
N TRP A 214 29.62 -3.80 1.12
CA TRP A 214 30.34 -2.84 1.94
C TRP A 214 31.86 -2.95 1.76
N LEU A 215 32.40 -4.16 1.94
CA LEU A 215 33.85 -4.40 1.81
C LEU A 215 34.39 -4.09 0.40
N VAL A 216 33.60 -4.34 -0.64
CA VAL A 216 33.95 -3.95 -2.01
C VAL A 216 33.92 -2.43 -2.15
N TYR A 217 32.89 -1.78 -1.61
CA TYR A 217 32.73 -0.33 -1.66
C TYR A 217 33.84 0.44 -0.93
N GLU A 218 34.27 -0.05 0.23
CA GLU A 218 35.37 0.56 0.99
C GLU A 218 36.67 0.61 0.19
N LYS A 219 36.94 -0.45 -0.59
CA LYS A 219 38.15 -0.61 -1.41
C LYS A 219 38.13 0.15 -2.74
N LEU A 220 37.01 0.76 -3.13
CA LEU A 220 36.97 1.57 -4.35
C LEU A 220 37.71 2.88 -4.12
N GLU A 221 38.68 3.17 -4.98
CA GLU A 221 39.31 4.49 -5.06
C GLU A 221 38.35 5.50 -5.72
N ASP A 222 38.51 6.77 -5.37
CA ASP A 222 37.76 7.91 -5.92
C ASP A 222 36.24 7.68 -6.06
N LYS A 223 35.54 7.81 -4.93
CA LYS A 223 34.08 7.66 -4.85
C LYS A 223 33.44 9.04 -5.05
N PRO A 224 32.73 9.30 -6.18
CA PRO A 224 32.03 10.56 -6.35
C PRO A 224 31.10 10.80 -5.17
N LEU A 225 31.10 12.02 -4.62
CA LEU A 225 30.41 12.37 -3.38
C LEU A 225 28.94 11.90 -3.37
N MET A 226 28.23 12.13 -4.48
CA MET A 226 26.83 11.72 -4.64
C MET A 226 26.66 10.20 -4.57
N VAL A 227 27.52 9.42 -5.23
CA VAL A 227 27.45 7.94 -5.19
C VAL A 227 27.72 7.45 -3.77
N ARG A 228 28.62 8.11 -3.03
CA ARG A 228 28.88 7.81 -1.62
C ARG A 228 27.67 8.04 -0.73
N SER A 229 27.07 9.22 -0.80
CA SER A 229 25.90 9.54 0.01
C SER A 229 24.76 8.57 -0.26
N VAL A 230 24.46 8.26 -1.52
CA VAL A 230 23.38 7.32 -1.85
C VAL A 230 23.71 5.89 -1.41
N PHE A 231 24.97 5.44 -1.58
CA PHE A 231 25.39 4.11 -1.14
C PHE A 231 25.22 3.95 0.38
N GLU A 232 25.72 4.89 1.18
CA GLU A 232 25.66 4.85 2.64
C GLU A 232 24.21 4.85 3.16
N VAL A 233 23.33 5.67 2.56
CA VAL A 233 21.90 5.72 2.90
C VAL A 233 21.22 4.39 2.57
N GLN A 234 21.41 3.88 1.35
CA GLN A 234 20.77 2.62 0.92
C GLN A 234 21.30 1.41 1.70
N TYR A 235 22.60 1.40 2.02
CA TYR A 235 23.21 0.40 2.87
C TYR A 235 22.60 0.40 4.27
N THR A 236 22.50 1.58 4.89
CA THR A 236 21.93 1.75 6.23
C THR A 236 20.48 1.24 6.27
N PHE A 237 19.67 1.59 5.26
CA PHE A 237 18.30 1.06 5.16
C PHE A 237 18.24 -0.45 5.02
N ALA A 238 19.09 -1.05 4.17
CA ALA A 238 19.13 -2.50 3.99
C ALA A 238 19.53 -3.21 5.29
N TYR A 239 20.54 -2.66 5.98
CA TYR A 239 21.03 -3.18 7.24
C TYR A 239 19.97 -3.12 8.34
N GLN A 240 19.31 -1.97 8.51
CA GLN A 240 18.24 -1.79 9.50
C GLN A 240 17.06 -2.74 9.25
N ARG A 241 16.60 -2.86 8.00
CA ARG A 241 15.52 -3.79 7.64
C ARG A 241 15.92 -5.24 7.90
N LEU A 242 17.13 -5.65 7.51
CA LEU A 242 17.62 -7.00 7.80
C LEU A 242 17.73 -7.26 9.30
N TRP A 243 18.16 -6.27 10.08
CA TRP A 243 18.20 -6.36 11.54
C TRP A 243 16.81 -6.56 12.13
N GLU A 244 15.81 -5.79 11.68
CA GLU A 244 14.42 -5.95 12.09
C GLU A 244 13.87 -7.34 11.74
N LEU A 245 14.05 -7.76 10.49
CA LEU A 245 13.64 -9.08 10.01
C LEU A 245 14.28 -10.22 10.81
N ALA A 246 15.56 -10.07 11.19
CA ALA A 246 16.31 -11.07 11.94
C ALA A 246 15.80 -11.28 13.38
N LYS A 247 15.15 -10.27 14.00
CA LYS A 247 14.55 -10.40 15.34
C LYS A 247 13.46 -11.47 15.42
N HIS A 248 12.88 -11.83 14.27
CA HIS A 248 11.84 -12.86 14.16
C HIS A 248 12.39 -14.27 13.94
N ILE A 249 13.72 -14.43 13.93
CA ILE A 249 14.37 -15.74 13.89
C ILE A 249 14.63 -16.18 15.33
N PRO A 250 14.13 -17.35 15.79
CA PRO A 250 14.44 -17.85 17.12
C PRO A 250 15.96 -17.98 17.30
N ALA A 251 16.45 -17.60 18.50
CA ALA A 251 17.79 -17.10 18.87
C ALA A 251 19.03 -17.97 18.57
N VAL A 252 18.93 -18.93 17.66
CA VAL A 252 20.02 -19.78 17.23
C VAL A 252 20.78 -19.11 16.06
N GLU A 253 21.75 -18.26 16.45
CA GLU A 253 23.06 -18.01 15.79
C GLU A 253 23.22 -17.00 14.63
N CYS A 254 22.35 -16.01 14.37
CA CYS A 254 22.40 -15.29 13.07
C CYS A 254 22.27 -13.78 13.07
N LEU A 255 22.75 -13.08 14.09
CA LEU A 255 22.82 -11.62 14.00
C LEU A 255 24.07 -11.20 13.22
N PRO A 256 23.94 -10.23 12.28
CA PRO A 256 25.10 -9.63 11.63
C PRO A 256 26.00 -8.96 12.69
N PRO A 257 27.33 -8.91 12.47
CA PRO A 257 28.25 -8.29 13.41
C PRO A 257 27.88 -6.82 13.63
N LYS A 258 27.70 -6.43 14.89
CA LYS A 258 27.22 -5.09 15.29
C LYS A 258 28.17 -3.92 14.98
N ASN A 259 29.35 -4.15 14.42
CA ASN A 259 30.50 -3.24 14.58
C ASN A 259 30.87 -2.40 13.35
N LEU A 260 29.99 -2.18 12.37
CA LEU A 260 30.37 -1.43 11.15
C LEU A 260 30.20 0.09 11.23
N PHE A 261 29.68 0.65 12.34
CA PHE A 261 29.41 2.09 12.47
C PHE A 261 29.83 2.71 13.82
N ASN A 262 30.73 2.06 14.56
CA ASN A 262 31.37 2.69 15.73
C ASN A 262 32.64 3.42 15.31
#